data_AF-A0A7S2IDD1-F1
#
_entry.id   AF-A0A7S2IDD1-F1
#
_cell.length_a   1.000
_cell.length_b   1.000
_cell.length_c   1.000
_cell.angle_alpha   90.00
_cell.angle_beta   90.00
_cell.angle_gamma   90.00
#
_symmetry.space_group_name_H-M   'P 1'
#
loop_
_entity.id
_entity.type
_entity.pdbx_description
1 polymer ?
#
loop_
_entity_poly.entity_id
_entity_poly.type
_entity_poly.pdbx_seq_one_letter_code
_entity_poly.pdbx_strand_id
1 'polypeptide(L)'
;TTSGFVEMHVNAIAKNYLRTWFPLDICIVTIDWTMTLINQGGPTDFMRLGKTFSRLTRLVRLLRFMKMNKHMSEMLSRINSEYVLTLIGLVRLVVGIVIVNHYIACFWYGISRSIEGPEETWVNYYLIRLGKYGLSYSYFTSLHWSLTQFTPASMEVFPQNARER
;
A
#
# COMPACT_ATOMS: atom_id res chain seq x y z
N THR A 1 22.57 21.65 -0.03
CA THR A 1 23.84 20.97 0.29
C THR A 1 24.47 20.50 -1.00
N THR A 2 25.48 21.25 -1.46
CA THR A 2 26.13 21.12 -2.79
C THR A 2 27.61 20.71 -2.68
N SER A 3 28.06 20.27 -1.51
CA SER A 3 29.39 19.73 -1.28
C SER A 3 29.27 18.25 -0.91
N GLY A 4 29.91 17.37 -1.68
CA GLY A 4 29.87 15.90 -1.52
C GLY A 4 30.58 15.35 -0.28
N PHE A 5 30.76 16.16 0.77
CA PHE A 5 31.36 15.74 2.03
C PHE A 5 30.27 15.34 3.03
N VAL A 6 30.49 14.21 3.71
CA VAL A 6 29.59 13.73 4.76
C VAL A 6 29.75 14.63 5.98
N GLU A 7 28.71 15.41 6.29
CA GLU A 7 28.68 16.30 7.44
C GLU A 7 28.37 15.50 8.71
N MET A 8 29.29 15.49 9.68
CA MET A 8 29.19 14.71 10.94
C MET A 8 28.66 15.54 12.13
N HIS A 9 28.35 16.82 11.93
CA HIS A 9 27.85 17.69 13.00
C HIS A 9 26.41 17.34 13.37
N VAL A 10 26.25 16.73 14.54
CA VAL A 10 24.97 16.21 15.06
C VAL A 10 23.85 17.26 15.05
N ASN A 11 24.17 18.52 15.38
CA ASN A 11 23.18 19.61 15.40
C ASN A 11 22.66 20.00 14.01
N ALA A 12 23.53 19.99 13.00
CA ALA A 12 23.15 20.29 11.62
C ALA A 12 22.29 19.17 11.03
N ILE A 13 22.67 17.91 11.28
CA ILE A 13 21.92 16.72 10.89
C ILE A 13 20.53 16.71 11.55
N ALA A 14 20.48 16.95 12.86
CA ALA A 14 19.23 16.99 13.61
C ALA A 14 18.27 18.05 13.06
N LYS A 15 18.75 19.27 12.81
CA LYS A 15 17.93 20.36 12.25
C LYS A 15 17.39 20.04 10.86
N ASN A 16 18.21 19.42 10.01
CA ASN A 16 17.78 19.00 8.67
C ASN A 16 16.76 17.86 8.73
N TYR A 17 16.96 16.88 9.62
CA TYR A 17 16.04 15.77 9.85
C TYR A 17 14.68 16.25 10.37
N LEU A 18 14.70 17.15 11.36
CA LEU A 18 13.50 17.74 11.97
C LEU A 18 12.62 18.50 10.97
N ARG A 19 13.21 19.04 9.89
CA ARG A 19 12.49 19.79 8.85
C ARG A 19 11.96 18.91 7.72
N THR A 20 12.61 17.77 7.44
CA THR A 20 12.33 16.97 6.25
C THR A 20 11.52 15.71 6.57
N TRP A 21 12.06 14.82 7.41
CA TRP A 21 11.49 13.49 7.65
C TRP A 21 10.75 13.37 8.99
N PHE A 22 11.13 14.16 9.99
CA PHE A 22 10.50 14.09 11.31
C PHE A 22 8.99 14.39 11.32
N PRO A 23 8.46 15.41 10.60
CA PRO A 23 7.02 15.68 10.60
C PRO A 23 6.23 14.52 10.01
N LEU A 24 6.77 13.87 8.99
CA LEU A 24 6.18 12.68 8.39
C LEU A 24 6.23 11.50 9.36
N ASP A 25 7.40 11.20 9.93
CA ASP A 25 7.56 10.07 10.85
C ASP A 25 6.68 10.21 12.11
N ILE A 26 6.56 11.41 12.69
CA ILE A 26 5.71 11.65 13.86
C ILE A 26 4.23 11.51 13.53
N CYS A 27 3.76 12.02 12.38
CA CYS A 27 2.39 11.83 11.92
C CYS A 27 2.03 10.35 11.75
N ILE A 28 2.96 9.53 11.23
CA ILE A 28 2.73 8.08 11.10
C ILE A 28 2.59 7.44 12.48
N VAL A 29 3.51 7.76 13.40
CA VAL A 29 3.52 7.18 14.75
C VAL A 29 2.27 7.58 15.52
N THR A 30 1.84 8.84 15.47
CA THR A 30 0.62 9.29 16.16
C THR A 30 -0.63 8.60 15.61
N ILE A 31 -0.76 8.45 14.29
CA ILE A 31 -1.86 7.70 13.65
C ILE A 31 -1.86 6.23 14.09
N ASP A 32 -0.70 5.57 14.17
CA ASP A 32 -0.61 4.17 14.60
C ASP A 32 -0.99 3.98 16.08
N TRP A 33 -0.54 4.86 16.98
CA TRP A 33 -0.89 4.80 18.40
C TRP A 33 -2.36 5.11 18.66
N THR A 34 -2.89 6.16 18.04
CA THR A 34 -4.32 6.51 18.15
C THR A 34 -5.20 5.36 17.65
N MET A 35 -4.82 4.70 16.56
CA MET A 35 -5.48 3.49 16.08
C MET A 35 -5.45 2.35 17.08
N THR A 36 -4.29 2.10 17.68
CA THR A 36 -4.13 1.02 18.64
C THR A 36 -5.00 1.25 19.86
N LEU A 37 -5.10 2.50 20.34
CA LEU A 37 -5.97 2.89 21.44
C LEU A 37 -7.46 2.75 21.09
N ILE A 38 -7.87 3.19 19.90
CA ILE A 38 -9.28 3.05 19.44
C ILE A 38 -9.69 1.58 19.34
N ASN A 39 -8.81 0.70 18.86
CA ASN A 39 -9.10 -0.73 18.76
C ASN A 39 -9.15 -1.45 20.13
N GLN A 40 -8.58 -0.85 21.18
CA GLN A 40 -8.65 -1.39 22.55
C GLN A 40 -9.89 -0.89 23.33
N GLY A 41 -10.51 0.21 22.89
CA GLY A 41 -11.76 0.71 23.47
C GLY A 41 -12.95 -0.15 23.06
N GLY A 42 -13.88 -0.39 23.99
CA GLY A 42 -15.07 -1.24 23.77
C GLY A 42 -15.99 -0.81 22.62
N PRO A 43 -17.08 -1.56 22.35
CA PRO A 43 -17.86 -1.47 21.12
C PRO A 43 -18.65 -0.17 21.09
N THR A 44 -18.07 0.86 20.49
CA THR A 44 -18.70 2.15 20.20
C THR A 44 -18.65 2.40 18.69
N ASP A 45 -19.50 3.29 18.17
CA ASP A 45 -19.56 3.64 16.74
C ASP A 45 -18.20 4.04 16.12
N PHE A 46 -17.24 4.45 16.97
CA PHE A 46 -15.84 4.66 16.61
C PHE A 46 -15.14 3.44 16.00
N MET A 47 -15.59 2.21 16.25
CA MET A 47 -15.00 1.00 15.67
C MET A 47 -15.28 0.85 14.16
N ARG A 48 -16.42 1.36 13.67
CA ARG A 48 -16.71 1.39 12.21
C ARG A 48 -15.79 2.37 11.49
N LEU A 49 -15.58 3.56 12.06
CA LEU A 49 -14.57 4.51 11.59
C LEU A 49 -13.16 3.90 11.69
N GLY A 50 -12.83 3.27 12.81
CA GLY A 50 -11.55 2.59 13.04
C GLY A 50 -11.19 1.58 11.95
N LYS A 51 -12.17 0.80 11.45
CA LYS A 51 -11.95 -0.13 10.33
C LYS A 51 -11.55 0.58 9.03
N THR A 52 -12.23 1.67 8.64
CA THR A 52 -11.88 2.44 7.44
C THR A 52 -10.54 3.14 7.59
N PHE A 53 -10.30 3.78 8.71
CA PHE A 53 -9.05 4.48 8.96
C PHE A 53 -7.86 3.52 9.14
N SER A 54 -8.06 2.29 9.63
CA SER A 54 -7.00 1.26 9.69
C SER A 54 -6.45 0.94 8.29
N ARG A 55 -7.31 0.97 7.26
CA ARG A 55 -6.90 0.79 5.86
C ARG A 55 -6.04 1.95 5.37
N LEU A 56 -6.39 3.19 5.74
CA LEU A 56 -5.62 4.39 5.40
C LEU A 56 -4.22 4.39 6.04
N THR A 57 -4.10 3.92 7.29
CA THR A 57 -2.79 3.79 7.95
C THR A 57 -1.81 2.90 7.17
N ARG A 58 -2.33 1.84 6.54
CA ARG A 58 -1.52 0.90 5.75
C ARG A 58 -0.93 1.57 4.50
N LEU A 59 -1.65 2.52 3.90
CA LEU A 59 -1.15 3.34 2.79
C LEU A 59 -0.11 4.35 3.27
N VAL A 60 -0.34 4.98 4.43
CA VAL A 60 0.61 5.92 5.04
C VAL A 60 1.95 5.24 5.38
N ARG A 61 1.94 3.98 5.80
CA ARG A 61 3.17 3.18 6.01
C ARG A 61 3.99 2.97 4.72
N LEU A 62 3.40 3.09 3.52
CA LEU A 62 4.14 3.03 2.27
C LEU A 62 5.08 4.20 2.06
N LEU A 63 4.77 5.36 2.63
CA LEU A 63 5.66 6.53 2.55
C LEU A 63 7.03 6.23 3.18
N ARG A 64 7.11 5.27 4.13
CA ARG A 64 8.38 4.78 4.66
C ARG A 64 9.22 4.03 3.62
N PHE A 65 8.60 3.34 2.67
CA PHE A 65 9.31 2.70 1.55
C PHE A 65 9.93 3.74 0.60
N MET A 66 9.40 4.96 0.53
CA MET A 66 10.08 6.05 -0.22
C MET A 66 11.41 6.43 0.42
N LYS A 67 11.57 6.31 1.74
CA LYS A 67 12.84 6.49 2.45
C LYS A 67 13.87 5.44 2.02
N MET A 68 13.41 4.20 1.79
CA MET A 68 14.24 3.09 1.31
C MET A 68 14.78 3.32 -0.11
N ASN A 69 14.06 4.03 -0.97
CA ASN A 69 14.55 4.39 -2.32
C ASN A 69 15.85 5.20 -2.28
N LYS A 70 16.02 6.09 -1.28
CA LYS A 70 17.25 6.88 -1.12
C LYS A 70 18.45 5.99 -0.80
N HIS A 71 18.27 5.07 0.15
CA HIS A 71 19.31 4.09 0.50
C HIS A 71 19.61 3.13 -0.66
N MET A 72 18.60 2.71 -1.42
CA MET A 72 18.79 1.91 -2.64
C MET A 72 19.66 2.64 -3.66
N SER A 73 19.45 3.94 -3.87
CA SER A 73 20.25 4.73 -4.82
C SER A 73 21.72 4.81 -4.41
N GLU A 74 22.00 4.92 -3.11
CA GLU A 74 23.36 4.94 -2.55
C GLU A 74 24.04 3.55 -2.63
N MET A 75 23.27 2.47 -2.59
CA MET A 75 23.78 1.11 -2.81
C MET A 75 24.05 0.84 -4.29
N LEU A 76 23.17 1.32 -5.17
CA LEU A 76 23.31 1.18 -6.62
C LEU A 76 24.52 1.94 -7.17
N SER A 77 24.89 3.08 -6.58
CA SER A 77 26.08 3.83 -6.99
C SER A 77 27.40 3.12 -6.69
N ARG A 78 27.38 2.04 -5.89
CA ARG A 78 28.55 1.18 -5.62
C ARG A 78 28.72 0.06 -6.65
N ILE A 79 27.74 -0.15 -7.52
CA ILE A 79 27.75 -1.23 -8.53
C ILE A 79 28.29 -0.67 -9.85
N ASN A 80 29.42 -1.21 -10.33
CA ASN A 80 30.07 -0.76 -11.57
C ASN A 80 29.64 -1.53 -12.83
N SER A 81 28.88 -2.62 -12.70
CA SER A 81 28.45 -3.42 -13.85
C SER A 81 27.15 -2.88 -14.46
N GLU A 82 27.22 -2.42 -15.71
CA GLU A 82 26.06 -1.88 -16.45
C GLU A 82 24.94 -2.92 -16.65
N TYR A 83 25.30 -4.19 -16.87
CA TYR A 83 24.34 -5.29 -16.99
C TYR A 83 23.52 -5.48 -15.71
N VAL A 84 24.19 -5.45 -14.55
CA VAL A 84 23.54 -5.60 -13.24
C VAL A 84 22.64 -4.40 -12.94
N LEU A 85 23.10 -3.18 -13.24
CA LEU A 85 22.28 -1.97 -13.08
C LEU A 85 21.01 -2.02 -13.93
N THR A 86 21.13 -2.46 -15.18
CA THR A 86 19.98 -2.60 -16.10
C THR A 86 19.00 -3.66 -15.58
N LEU A 87 19.50 -4.82 -15.14
CA LEU A 87 18.66 -5.87 -14.57
C LEU A 87 17.92 -5.41 -13.30
N ILE A 88 18.60 -4.70 -12.40
CA ILE A 88 17.95 -4.15 -11.19
C ILE A 88 16.90 -3.12 -11.56
N GLY A 89 17.14 -2.30 -12.59
CA GLY A 89 16.15 -1.37 -13.14
C GLY A 89 14.87 -2.10 -13.58
N LEU A 90 15.01 -3.18 -14.34
CA LEU A 90 13.87 -4.01 -14.79
C LEU A 90 13.12 -4.64 -13.61
N VAL A 91 13.84 -5.25 -12.67
CA VAL A 91 13.24 -5.84 -11.47
C VAL A 91 12.50 -4.78 -10.65
N ARG A 92 13.06 -3.58 -10.51
CA ARG A 92 12.42 -2.47 -9.79
C ARG A 92 11.10 -2.06 -10.45
N LEU A 93 11.04 -2.02 -11.78
CA LEU A 93 9.80 -1.74 -12.51
C LEU A 93 8.75 -2.83 -12.27
N VAL A 94 9.13 -4.10 -12.39
CA VAL A 94 8.22 -5.24 -12.16
C VAL A 94 7.69 -5.24 -10.73
N VAL A 95 8.56 -5.05 -9.73
CA VAL A 95 8.15 -4.95 -8.32
C VAL A 95 7.21 -3.76 -8.11
N GLY A 96 7.49 -2.62 -8.73
CA GLY A 96 6.59 -1.46 -8.70
C GLY A 96 5.19 -1.79 -9.22
N ILE A 97 5.09 -2.49 -10.35
CA ILE A 97 3.81 -2.93 -10.94
C ILE A 97 3.08 -3.88 -9.98
N VAL A 98 3.76 -4.87 -9.41
CA VAL A 98 3.15 -5.83 -8.46
C VAL A 98 2.64 -5.14 -7.21
N ILE A 99 3.39 -4.19 -6.65
CA ILE A 99 3.00 -3.43 -5.47
C ILE A 99 1.73 -2.62 -5.76
N VAL A 100 1.69 -1.88 -6.87
CA VAL A 100 0.51 -1.08 -7.24
C VAL A 100 -0.70 -1.98 -7.42
N ASN A 101 -0.55 -3.11 -8.11
CA ASN A 101 -1.63 -4.08 -8.31
C ASN A 101 -2.12 -4.71 -7.01
N HIS A 102 -1.23 -5.01 -6.06
CA HIS A 102 -1.61 -5.48 -4.73
C HIS A 102 -2.51 -4.48 -4.01
N TYR A 103 -2.18 -3.18 -4.06
CA TYR A 103 -2.99 -2.16 -3.42
C TYR A 103 -4.35 -1.97 -4.08
N ILE A 104 -4.39 -1.91 -5.41
CA ILE A 104 -5.65 -1.81 -6.16
C ILE A 104 -6.54 -3.02 -5.87
N ALA A 105 -5.98 -4.23 -5.94
CA ALA A 105 -6.69 -5.47 -5.62
C ALA A 105 -7.23 -5.50 -4.18
N CYS A 106 -6.39 -5.18 -3.18
CA CYS A 106 -6.81 -5.13 -1.79
C CYS A 106 -7.85 -4.02 -1.52
N PHE A 107 -7.74 -2.88 -2.21
CA PHE A 107 -8.70 -1.78 -2.09
C PHE A 107 -10.06 -2.17 -2.68
N TRP A 108 -10.07 -2.78 -3.87
CA TRP A 108 -11.28 -3.25 -4.53
C TRP A 108 -12.01 -4.34 -3.72
N TYR A 109 -11.28 -5.34 -3.19
CA TYR A 109 -11.83 -6.29 -2.23
C TYR A 109 -12.32 -5.60 -0.94
N GLY A 110 -11.57 -4.61 -0.46
CA GLY A 110 -11.92 -3.81 0.71
C GLY A 110 -13.24 -3.06 0.55
N ILE A 111 -13.49 -2.45 -0.62
CA ILE A 111 -14.74 -1.76 -0.97
C ILE A 111 -15.92 -2.71 -0.84
N SER A 112 -15.85 -3.87 -1.50
CA SER A 112 -16.92 -4.87 -1.46
C SER A 112 -17.21 -5.36 -0.04
N ARG A 113 -16.17 -5.47 0.81
CA ARG A 113 -16.33 -5.85 2.22
C ARG A 113 -16.81 -4.73 3.13
N SER A 114 -16.76 -3.47 2.69
CA SER A 114 -17.29 -2.32 3.45
C SER A 114 -18.72 -1.95 3.11
N ILE A 115 -19.28 -2.47 2.01
CA ILE A 115 -20.68 -2.27 1.67
C ILE A 115 -21.52 -3.24 2.54
N GLU A 116 -22.19 -2.69 3.55
CA GLU A 116 -23.18 -3.39 4.38
C GLU A 116 -24.57 -3.10 3.81
N GLY A 117 -25.29 -4.11 3.31
CA GLY A 117 -26.64 -3.94 2.77
C GLY A 117 -27.05 -4.99 1.72
N PRO A 118 -28.23 -4.81 1.09
CA PRO A 118 -28.71 -5.70 0.01
C PRO A 118 -28.00 -5.48 -1.33
N GLU A 119 -27.12 -4.47 -1.43
CA GLU A 119 -26.35 -4.21 -2.66
C GLU A 119 -25.47 -5.43 -3.02
N GLU A 120 -25.60 -5.92 -4.25
CA GLU A 120 -24.70 -6.94 -4.76
C GLU A 120 -23.31 -6.36 -4.98
N THR A 121 -22.30 -7.09 -4.49
CA THR A 121 -20.88 -6.81 -4.68
C THR A 121 -20.28 -7.91 -5.53
N TRP A 122 -19.17 -7.65 -6.23
CA TRP A 122 -18.49 -8.71 -6.99
C TRP A 122 -18.12 -9.91 -6.09
N VAL A 123 -17.75 -9.65 -4.83
CA VAL A 123 -17.47 -10.72 -3.84
C VAL A 123 -18.72 -11.56 -3.59
N ASN A 124 -19.86 -10.94 -3.32
CA ASN A 124 -21.09 -11.68 -3.04
C ASN A 124 -21.57 -12.47 -4.27
N TYR A 125 -21.50 -11.84 -5.45
CA TYR A 125 -21.99 -12.41 -6.70
C TYR A 125 -21.11 -13.57 -7.21
N TYR A 126 -19.79 -13.39 -7.27
CA TYR A 126 -18.88 -14.39 -7.86
C TYR A 126 -18.28 -15.36 -6.84
N LEU A 127 -18.06 -14.94 -5.59
CA LEU A 127 -17.39 -15.79 -4.61
C LEU A 127 -18.40 -16.51 -3.72
N ILE A 128 -19.27 -15.75 -3.06
CA ILE A 128 -20.19 -16.30 -2.05
C ILE A 128 -21.28 -17.16 -2.71
N ARG A 129 -21.89 -16.72 -3.82
CA ARG A 129 -22.92 -17.49 -4.53
C ARG A 129 -22.39 -18.81 -5.10
N LEU A 130 -21.13 -18.84 -5.51
CA LEU A 130 -20.47 -20.04 -6.07
C LEU A 130 -19.83 -20.94 -4.99
N GLY A 131 -20.01 -20.63 -3.70
CA GLY A 131 -19.43 -21.41 -2.61
C GLY A 131 -17.89 -21.35 -2.53
N LYS A 132 -17.26 -20.37 -3.18
CA LYS A 132 -15.80 -20.23 -3.22
C LYS A 132 -15.33 -19.39 -2.03
N TYR A 133 -15.12 -20.06 -0.90
CA TYR A 133 -14.69 -19.43 0.36
C TYR A 133 -13.18 -19.54 0.54
N GLY A 134 -12.51 -18.39 0.67
CA GLY A 134 -11.08 -18.36 0.98
C GLY A 134 -10.47 -16.98 0.79
N LEU A 135 -9.67 -16.55 1.77
CA LEU A 135 -8.93 -15.27 1.68
C LEU A 135 -7.92 -15.31 0.53
N SER A 136 -7.23 -16.44 0.35
CA SER A 136 -6.28 -16.64 -0.75
C SER A 136 -6.97 -16.58 -2.11
N TYR A 137 -8.09 -17.28 -2.27
CA TYR A 137 -8.84 -17.28 -3.51
C TYR A 137 -9.34 -15.86 -3.85
N SER A 138 -9.97 -15.19 -2.88
CA SER A 138 -10.42 -13.80 -3.04
C SER A 138 -9.26 -12.87 -3.42
N TYR A 139 -8.11 -13.02 -2.76
CA TYR A 139 -6.91 -12.24 -3.01
C TYR A 139 -6.38 -12.43 -4.43
N PHE A 140 -6.18 -13.68 -4.88
CA PHE A 140 -5.69 -13.96 -6.22
C PHE A 140 -6.68 -13.55 -7.31
N THR A 141 -7.99 -13.68 -7.07
CA THR A 141 -9.02 -13.17 -7.98
C THR A 141 -8.97 -11.64 -8.09
N SER A 142 -8.89 -10.91 -6.98
CA SER A 142 -8.74 -9.45 -7.00
C SER A 142 -7.43 -9.01 -7.65
N LEU A 143 -6.34 -9.75 -7.41
CA LEU A 143 -5.03 -9.46 -8.01
C LEU A 143 -5.05 -9.69 -9.52
N HIS A 144 -5.65 -10.80 -9.97
CA HIS A 144 -5.81 -11.08 -11.40
C HIS A 144 -6.66 -10.00 -12.07
N TRP A 145 -7.79 -9.60 -11.46
CA TRP A 145 -8.60 -8.49 -11.96
C TRP A 145 -7.79 -7.21 -12.11
N SER A 146 -7.05 -6.80 -11.08
CA SER A 146 -6.19 -5.61 -11.15
C SER A 146 -5.16 -5.71 -12.28
N LEU A 147 -4.50 -6.88 -12.43
CA LEU A 147 -3.50 -7.10 -13.47
C LEU A 147 -4.11 -7.00 -14.88
N THR A 148 -5.32 -7.53 -15.09
CA THR A 148 -6.02 -7.42 -16.38
C THR A 148 -6.38 -5.97 -16.77
N GLN A 149 -6.43 -5.05 -15.81
CA GLN A 149 -6.58 -3.62 -16.11
C GLN A 149 -5.27 -2.97 -16.57
N PHE A 150 -4.13 -3.49 -16.11
CA PHE A 150 -2.79 -3.02 -16.54
C PHE A 150 -2.35 -3.62 -17.86
N THR A 151 -2.61 -4.91 -18.06
CA THR A 151 -2.37 -5.63 -19.32
C THR A 151 -3.73 -5.99 -19.89
N PRO A 152 -4.20 -5.33 -20.97
CA PRO A 152 -5.53 -5.57 -21.54
C PRO A 152 -5.74 -7.07 -21.78
N ALA A 153 -6.43 -7.71 -20.86
CA ALA A 153 -6.65 -9.14 -20.82
C ALA A 153 -8.10 -9.39 -20.40
N SER A 154 -8.66 -10.52 -20.81
CA SER A 154 -10.02 -10.87 -20.45
C SER A 154 -10.11 -11.27 -18.98
N MET A 155 -11.19 -10.84 -18.32
CA MET A 155 -11.51 -11.20 -16.95
C MET A 155 -13.00 -11.49 -16.83
N GLU A 156 -13.34 -12.57 -16.11
CA GLU A 156 -14.74 -13.01 -15.92
C GLU A 156 -15.46 -12.26 -14.80
N VAL A 157 -14.69 -11.64 -13.89
CA VAL A 157 -15.19 -10.90 -12.73
C VAL A 157 -15.19 -9.42 -13.05
N PHE A 158 -16.33 -8.77 -12.86
CA PHE A 158 -16.50 -7.33 -13.06
C PHE A 158 -17.29 -6.67 -11.90
N PRO A 159 -17.14 -5.34 -11.72
CA PRO A 159 -17.90 -4.58 -10.72
C PRO A 159 -19.41 -4.79 -10.84
N GLN A 160 -20.11 -4.98 -9.71
CA GLN A 160 -21.57 -5.20 -9.69
C GLN A 160 -22.36 -3.96 -9.27
N ASN A 161 -21.68 -2.91 -8.82
CA ASN A 161 -22.31 -1.66 -8.39
C ASN A 161 -21.46 -0.44 -8.77
N ALA A 162 -22.07 0.75 -8.67
CA ALA A 162 -21.43 2.01 -9.03
C ALA A 162 -20.24 2.40 -8.13
N ARG A 163 -20.10 1.79 -6.95
CA ARG A 163 -18.99 2.05 -6.02
C ARG A 163 -17.74 1.22 -6.33
N GLU A 164 -17.92 0.09 -7.02
CA GLU A 164 -16.86 -0.82 -7.44
C GLU A 164 -16.32 -0.52 -8.85
N ARG A 165 -17.04 0.30 -9.63
CA ARG A 165 -16.67 0.74 -10.98
C ARG A 165 -15.77 1.97 -10.93
#